data_AF-A0A3B3C4R5-F1
#
_entry.id   AF-A0A3B3C4R5-F1
#
_cell.length_a   1.000
_cell.length_b   1.000
_cell.length_c   1.000
_cell.angle_alpha   90.00
_cell.angle_beta   90.00
_cell.angle_gamma   90.00
#
_symmetry.space_group_name_H-M   'P 1'
#
loop_
_entity.id
_entity.type
_entity.pdbx_description
1 polymer ?
#
loop_
_entity_poly.entity_id
_entity_poly.type
_entity_poly.pdbx_seq_one_letter_code
_entity_poly.pdbx_strand_id
1 'polypeptide(L)'
;MKEKGALKQNKEVLELAFSVLYESDEYLNFIAPDKHEYCVWTDGLNALLGKEMTSDYTKSDLDTLLSMEMKLRLLDLENIQIPEAPPPIPKEPSNYDFVYDCN
;
A
#
# COMPACT_ATOMS: atom_id res chain seq x y z
N MET A 1 33.57 25.87 -13.66
CA MET A 1 32.59 25.93 -12.56
C MET A 1 31.12 25.77 -12.99
N LYS A 2 30.75 25.77 -14.28
CA LYS A 2 29.34 25.58 -14.73
C LYS A 2 28.86 24.12 -14.79
N GLU A 3 29.75 23.13 -14.90
CA GLU A 3 29.34 21.72 -15.10
C GLU A 3 28.69 21.08 -13.87
N LYS A 4 29.09 21.46 -12.64
CA LYS A 4 28.58 20.84 -11.41
C LYS A 4 27.09 21.12 -11.14
N GLY A 5 26.54 22.21 -11.66
CA GLY A 5 25.11 22.56 -11.52
C GLY A 5 24.20 21.78 -12.47
N ALA A 6 24.63 21.61 -13.73
CA ALA A 6 23.88 20.87 -14.75
C ALA A 6 23.78 19.37 -14.43
N LEU A 7 24.84 18.78 -13.84
CA LEU A 7 24.85 17.39 -13.37
C LEU A 7 23.85 17.13 -12.23
N LYS A 8 23.65 18.09 -11.33
CA LYS A 8 22.67 17.98 -10.24
C LYS A 8 21.23 18.06 -10.77
N GLN A 9 20.94 19.02 -11.63
CA GLN A 9 19.61 19.18 -12.24
C GLN A 9 19.22 17.94 -13.08
N ASN A 10 20.16 17.36 -13.83
CA ASN A 10 19.89 16.12 -14.58
C ASN A 10 19.57 14.91 -13.70
N LYS A 11 20.13 14.85 -12.48
CA LYS A 11 19.86 13.74 -11.56
C LYS A 11 18.42 13.78 -11.03
N GLU A 12 17.90 14.96 -10.72
CA GLU A 12 16.51 15.14 -10.26
C GLU A 12 15.50 14.81 -11.36
N VAL A 13 15.80 15.16 -12.61
CA VAL A 13 14.96 14.80 -13.76
C VAL A 13 14.93 13.28 -14.00
N LEU A 14 16.06 12.59 -13.79
CA LEU A 14 16.14 11.13 -13.90
C LEU A 14 15.22 10.41 -12.89
N GLU A 15 14.98 11.00 -11.71
CA GLU A 15 14.08 10.42 -10.69
C GLU A 15 12.59 10.51 -11.06
N LEU A 16 12.26 11.32 -12.08
CA LEU A 16 10.91 11.51 -12.62
C LEU A 16 10.72 10.82 -13.99
N ALA A 17 11.80 10.24 -14.54
CA ALA A 17 11.79 9.62 -15.85
C ALA A 17 11.30 8.17 -15.78
N PHE A 18 10.40 7.79 -16.68
CA PHE A 18 10.01 6.40 -16.89
C PHE A 18 9.68 6.14 -18.35
N SER A 19 9.75 4.87 -18.77
CA SER A 19 9.47 4.46 -20.14
C SER A 19 8.45 3.33 -20.16
N VAL A 20 7.56 3.37 -21.14
CA VAL A 20 6.59 2.30 -21.41
C VAL A 20 7.02 1.59 -22.68
N LEU A 21 7.39 0.32 -22.56
CA LEU A 21 7.71 -0.56 -23.68
C LEU A 21 6.48 -1.40 -24.01
N TYR A 22 5.99 -1.34 -25.25
CA TYR A 22 4.73 -1.99 -25.64
C TYR A 22 4.87 -2.95 -26.83
N GLU A 23 5.89 -2.79 -27.67
CA GLU A 23 6.32 -3.76 -28.70
C GLU A 23 7.81 -4.05 -28.58
N SER A 24 8.34 -4.96 -29.41
CA SER A 24 9.71 -5.48 -29.27
C SER A 24 10.83 -4.43 -29.32
N ASP A 25 10.57 -3.26 -29.90
CA ASP A 25 11.52 -2.13 -29.92
C ASP A 25 10.83 -0.75 -29.82
N GLU A 26 9.51 -0.72 -29.58
CA GLU A 26 8.78 0.54 -29.45
C GLU A 26 8.64 0.93 -27.98
N TYR A 27 9.07 2.15 -27.67
CA TYR A 27 9.02 2.72 -26.34
C TYR A 27 8.51 4.16 -26.37
N LEU A 28 7.80 4.53 -25.30
CA LEU A 28 7.41 5.91 -25.05
C LEU A 28 8.11 6.39 -23.78
N ASN A 29 8.90 7.45 -23.90
CA ASN A 29 9.64 8.04 -22.79
C ASN A 29 8.85 9.20 -22.19
N PHE A 30 8.72 9.19 -20.87
CA PHE A 30 8.00 10.20 -20.11
C PHE A 30 8.90 10.81 -19.05
N ILE A 31 8.66 12.08 -18.78
CA ILE A 31 9.17 12.77 -17.59
C ILE A 31 7.92 13.26 -16.85
N ALA A 32 7.70 12.72 -15.65
CA ALA A 32 6.60 13.19 -14.82
C ALA A 32 6.83 14.66 -14.40
N PRO A 33 5.77 15.48 -14.24
CA PRO A 33 5.91 16.86 -13.81
C PRO A 33 6.41 16.98 -12.36
N ASP A 34 6.11 15.99 -11.52
CA ASP A 34 6.55 15.91 -10.13
C ASP A 34 6.56 14.46 -9.63
N LYS A 35 7.00 14.29 -8.37
CA LYS A 35 7.12 12.96 -7.74
C LYS A 35 5.77 12.28 -7.53
N HIS A 36 4.72 13.04 -7.24
CA HIS A 36 3.38 12.49 -7.03
C HIS A 36 2.87 11.87 -8.33
N GLU A 37 2.92 12.61 -9.44
CA GLU A 37 2.52 12.11 -10.75
C GLU A 37 3.38 10.92 -11.20
N TYR A 38 4.68 10.94 -10.94
CA TYR A 38 5.54 9.77 -11.18
C TYR A 38 5.01 8.51 -10.47
N CYS A 39 4.62 8.65 -9.20
CA CYS A 39 4.10 7.54 -8.41
C CYS A 39 2.73 7.07 -8.91
N VAL A 40 1.81 8.01 -9.23
CA VAL A 40 0.50 7.69 -9.81
C VAL A 40 0.63 6.92 -11.12
N TRP A 41 1.51 7.35 -12.03
CA TRP A 41 1.73 6.67 -13.29
C TRP A 41 2.35 5.28 -13.12
N THR A 42 3.44 5.18 -12.34
CA THR A 42 4.15 3.90 -12.19
C THR A 42 3.31 2.86 -11.46
N ASP A 43 2.57 3.25 -10.42
CA ASP A 43 1.67 2.33 -9.72
C ASP A 43 0.43 1.99 -10.55
N GLY A 44 -0.17 2.96 -11.25
CA GLY A 44 -1.29 2.70 -12.15
C GLY A 44 -0.92 1.72 -13.27
N LEU A 45 0.25 1.89 -13.89
CA LEU A 45 0.77 0.95 -14.89
C LEU A 45 1.04 -0.44 -14.30
N ASN A 46 1.62 -0.50 -13.09
CA ASN A 46 1.81 -1.78 -12.39
C ASN A 46 0.48 -2.48 -12.13
N ALA A 47 -0.54 -1.76 -11.66
CA ALA A 47 -1.87 -2.31 -11.42
C ALA A 47 -2.52 -2.87 -12.69
N LEU A 48 -2.42 -2.14 -13.82
CA LEU A 48 -2.91 -2.63 -15.12
C LEU A 48 -2.19 -3.90 -15.59
N LEU A 49 -0.92 -4.05 -15.24
CA LEU A 49 -0.11 -5.23 -15.52
C LEU A 49 -0.28 -6.36 -14.47
N GLY A 50 -1.14 -6.18 -13.47
CA GLY A 50 -1.31 -7.13 -12.36
C GLY A 50 -0.08 -7.25 -11.45
N LYS A 51 0.78 -6.24 -11.43
CA LYS A 51 1.96 -6.13 -10.56
C LYS A 51 1.62 -5.32 -9.30
N GLU A 52 2.45 -5.49 -8.29
CA GLU A 52 2.35 -4.73 -7.04
C GLU A 52 2.62 -3.24 -7.30
N MET A 53 1.83 -2.39 -6.65
CA MET A 53 2.06 -0.95 -6.56
C MET A 53 3.12 -0.70 -5.48
N THR A 54 4.24 -0.07 -5.83
CA THR A 54 5.46 -0.07 -4.99
C THR A 54 5.83 1.30 -4.46
N SER A 55 5.15 2.36 -4.91
CA SER A 55 5.50 3.72 -4.51
C SER A 55 5.28 3.98 -3.02
N ASP A 56 6.03 4.94 -2.50
CA ASP A 56 5.89 5.39 -1.11
C ASP A 56 4.53 6.05 -0.86
N TYR A 57 3.91 6.63 -1.90
CA TYR A 57 2.56 7.18 -1.83
C TYR A 57 1.53 6.08 -1.59
N THR A 58 1.56 5.00 -2.38
CA THR A 58 0.67 3.85 -2.17
C THR A 58 0.84 3.25 -0.77
N LYS A 59 2.07 3.11 -0.29
CA LYS A 59 2.33 2.60 1.07
C LYS A 59 1.76 3.51 2.15
N SER A 60 1.93 4.83 2.01
CA SER A 60 1.41 5.83 2.94
C SER A 60 -0.12 5.86 2.96
N ASP A 61 -0.75 5.80 1.78
CA ASP A 61 -2.20 5.78 1.66
C ASP A 61 -2.77 4.49 2.25
N LEU A 62 -2.13 3.34 1.99
CA LEU A 62 -2.50 2.07 2.58
C LEU A 62 -2.40 2.10 4.11
N ASP A 63 -1.32 2.62 4.67
CA ASP A 63 -1.13 2.74 6.12
C ASP A 63 -2.20 3.64 6.75
N THR A 64 -2.53 4.76 6.09
CA THR A 64 -3.57 5.69 6.54
C THR A 64 -4.94 5.01 6.59
N LEU A 65 -5.33 4.36 5.48
CA LEU A 65 -6.62 3.69 5.36
C LEU A 65 -6.73 2.51 6.33
N LEU A 66 -5.69 1.67 6.40
CA LEU A 66 -5.65 0.52 7.28
C LEU A 66 -5.67 0.93 8.75
N SER A 67 -4.93 1.98 9.12
CA SER A 67 -4.94 2.51 10.48
C SER A 67 -6.33 2.99 10.90
N MET A 68 -7.07 3.65 10.01
CA MET A 68 -8.45 4.06 10.27
C MET A 68 -9.38 2.86 10.44
N GLU A 69 -9.32 1.88 9.53
CA GLU A 69 -10.13 0.66 9.61
C GLU A 69 -9.85 -0.11 10.89
N MET A 70 -8.57 -0.32 11.23
CA MET A 70 -8.17 -1.00 12.46
C MET A 70 -8.68 -0.28 13.71
N LYS A 71 -8.60 1.06 13.76
CA LYS A 71 -9.18 1.84 14.87
C LYS A 71 -10.68 1.64 14.99
N LEU A 72 -11.41 1.62 13.86
CA LEU A 72 -12.86 1.37 13.86
C LEU A 72 -13.19 -0.03 14.40
N ARG A 73 -12.43 -1.06 14.02
CA ARG A 73 -12.61 -2.43 14.52
C ARG A 73 -12.30 -2.59 16.00
N LEU A 74 -11.44 -1.73 16.55
CA LEU A 74 -11.00 -1.77 17.93
C LEU A 74 -11.83 -0.85 18.85
N LEU A 75 -12.88 -0.18 18.35
CA LEU A 75 -13.72 0.70 19.16
C LEU A 75 -14.35 -0.02 20.36
N ASP A 76 -14.85 -1.24 20.17
CA ASP A 76 -15.46 -2.03 21.26
C ASP A 76 -14.43 -2.55 22.27
N LEU A 77 -13.13 -2.46 21.93
CA LEU A 77 -12.02 -2.87 22.78
C LEU A 77 -11.36 -1.68 23.50
N GLU A 78 -11.98 -0.50 23.48
CA GLU A 78 -11.46 0.67 24.19
C GLU A 78 -11.33 0.37 25.70
N ASN A 79 -10.13 0.61 26.25
CA ASN A 79 -9.74 0.29 27.63
C ASN A 79 -9.67 -1.20 27.99
N ILE A 80 -9.79 -2.11 27.01
CA ILE A 80 -9.56 -3.55 27.21
C ILE A 80 -8.08 -3.86 26.94
N GLN A 81 -7.45 -4.61 27.85
CA GLN A 81 -6.08 -5.09 27.65
C GLN A 81 -6.05 -6.12 26.52
N ILE A 82 -5.30 -5.82 25.45
CA ILE A 82 -5.10 -6.75 24.34
C ILE A 82 -4.04 -7.78 24.77
N PRO A 83 -4.34 -9.10 24.74
CA PRO A 83 -3.38 -10.11 25.14
C PRO A 83 -2.23 -10.20 24.11
N GLU A 84 -0.99 -10.37 24.60
CA GLU A 84 0.20 -10.49 23.74
C GLU A 84 0.23 -11.82 22.96
N ALA A 85 -0.39 -12.86 23.50
CA ALA A 85 -0.51 -14.17 22.87
C ALA A 85 -1.98 -14.56 22.70
N PRO A 86 -2.33 -15.30 21.63
CA PRO A 86 -3.68 -15.82 21.45
C PRO A 86 -4.13 -16.63 22.68
N PRO A 87 -5.32 -16.36 23.27
CA PRO A 87 -5.85 -17.17 24.35
C PRO A 87 -6.01 -18.65 23.93
N PRO A 88 -5.82 -19.61 24.84
CA PRO A 88 -6.00 -21.02 24.52
C PRO A 88 -7.45 -21.29 24.11
N ILE A 89 -7.63 -21.95 22.98
CA ILE A 89 -8.95 -22.38 22.52
C ILE A 89 -9.43 -23.52 23.46
N PRO A 90 -10.57 -23.37 24.15
CA PRO A 90 -11.08 -24.42 25.02
C PRO A 90 -11.51 -25.64 24.21
N LYS A 91 -11.57 -26.82 24.85
CA LYS A 91 -12.21 -27.99 24.24
C LYS A 91 -13.68 -27.68 23.95
N GLU A 92 -14.20 -28.29 22.90
CA GLU A 92 -15.61 -28.18 22.58
C GLU A 92 -16.50 -28.61 23.76
N PRO A 93 -17.70 -28.03 23.90
CA PRO A 93 -18.67 -28.47 24.89
C PRO A 93 -19.02 -29.95 24.72
N SER A 94 -19.38 -30.62 25.81
CA SER A 94 -19.78 -32.05 25.77
C SER A 94 -21.14 -32.30 25.11
N ASN A 95 -21.95 -31.26 24.92
CA ASN A 95 -23.24 -31.30 24.26
C ASN A 95 -23.56 -29.94 23.62
N TYR A 96 -24.59 -29.89 22.79
CA TYR A 96 -25.08 -28.68 22.11
C TYR A 96 -26.53 -28.36 22.50
N ASP A 97 -26.92 -28.69 23.74
CA ASP A 97 -28.26 -28.43 24.26
C ASP A 97 -28.36 -26.96 24.72
N PHE A 98 -28.52 -26.06 23.76
CA PHE A 98 -28.57 -24.62 24.01
C PHE A 98 -29.83 -24.21 24.79
N VAL A 99 -29.66 -23.31 25.76
CA VAL A 99 -30.77 -22.78 26.59
C VAL A 99 -31.68 -21.84 25.80
N TYR A 100 -31.17 -21.24 24.73
CA TYR A 100 -31.87 -20.27 23.91
C TYR A 100 -31.88 -20.73 22.46
N ASP A 101 -33.01 -20.54 21.78
CA ASP A 101 -33.10 -20.67 20.34
C ASP A 101 -32.40 -19.48 19.66
N CYS A 102 -31.78 -19.71 18.50
CA CYS A 102 -31.30 -18.63 17.64
C CYS A 102 -32.46 -18.06 16.81
N ASN A 103 -32.48 -16.74 16.59
CA ASN A 103 -33.38 -16.07 15.66
C ASN A 103 -32.90 -16.16 14.21
#